data_AF-A0A813GM68-F1
#
_entry.id   AF-A0A813GM68-F1
#
_cell.length_a   1.000
_cell.length_b   1.000
_cell.length_c   1.000
_cell.angle_alpha   90.00
_cell.angle_beta   90.00
_cell.angle_gamma   90.00
#
_symmetry.space_group_name_H-M   'P 1'
#
loop_
_entity.id
_entity.type
_entity.pdbx_description
1 polymer ?
#
loop_
_entity_poly.entity_id
_entity_poly.type
_entity_poly.pdbx_seq_one_letter_code
_entity_poly.pdbx_strand_id
1 'polypeptide(L)'
;MEGCRLRVENVGEGLVGVWNRANPFFSVRVGDYIVRANGKKGHAAALVEEINASDDQVKLAFQRVTSRSDSKMSVYSDLNAGALTQLPSASSGS
;
A
#
# COMPACT_ATOMS: atom_id res chain seq x y z
N MET A 1 -16.24 20.83 6.92
CA MET A 1 -15.68 19.98 7.99
C MET A 1 -15.11 18.72 7.34
N GLU A 2 -13.91 18.82 6.80
CA GLU A 2 -13.29 17.73 6.04
C GLU A 2 -12.13 17.18 6.86
N GLY A 3 -12.34 16.06 7.55
CA GLY A 3 -11.32 15.51 8.45
C GLY A 3 -11.70 14.24 9.20
N CYS A 4 -12.66 13.47 8.71
CA CYS A 4 -13.19 12.30 9.44
C CYS A 4 -12.41 11.00 9.20
N ARG A 5 -11.29 11.03 8.46
CA ARG A 5 -10.60 9.82 8.00
C ARG A 5 -9.09 9.98 8.08
N LEU A 6 -8.42 8.95 8.59
CA LEU A 6 -6.98 8.91 8.79
C LEU A 6 -6.33 8.23 7.58
N ARG A 7 -5.59 8.97 6.76
CA ARG A 7 -4.94 8.45 5.55
C ARG A 7 -3.51 8.03 5.86
N VAL A 8 -3.08 6.90 5.30
CA VAL A 8 -1.69 6.46 5.31
C VAL A 8 -0.92 7.29 4.28
N GLU A 9 -0.09 8.21 4.74
CA GLU A 9 0.76 9.05 3.88
C GLU A 9 2.08 8.36 3.51
N ASN A 10 2.67 7.64 4.46
CA ASN A 10 3.93 6.92 4.29
C ASN A 10 3.93 5.62 5.10
N VAL A 11 4.62 4.60 4.58
CA VAL A 11 4.87 3.34 5.30
C VAL A 11 6.38 3.13 5.31
N GLY A 12 6.99 3.31 6.49
CA GLY A 12 8.41 3.09 6.70
C GLY A 12 8.73 1.69 7.25
N GLU A 13 9.99 1.50 7.60
CA GLU A 13 10.40 0.34 8.41
C GLU A 13 9.82 0.44 9.83
N GLY A 14 9.36 -0.70 10.36
CA GLY A 14 8.68 -0.78 11.65
C GLY A 14 7.60 -1.86 11.66
N LEU A 15 6.68 -1.81 12.63
CA LEU A 15 5.60 -2.79 12.81
C LEU A 15 4.80 -3.03 11.52
N VAL A 16 4.40 -1.97 10.83
CA VAL A 16 3.65 -2.06 9.57
C VAL A 16 4.52 -2.64 8.45
N GLY A 17 5.80 -2.29 8.39
CA GLY A 17 6.75 -2.87 7.43
C GLY A 17 6.95 -4.37 7.65
N VAL A 18 7.12 -4.81 8.90
CA VAL A 18 7.22 -6.23 9.28
C VAL A 18 5.93 -6.97 8.91
N TRP A 19 4.77 -6.39 9.25
CA TRP A 19 3.46 -6.95 8.89
C TRP A 19 3.31 -7.13 7.38
N ASN A 20 3.67 -6.11 6.59
CA ASN A 20 3.56 -6.15 5.14
C ASN A 20 4.43 -7.25 4.51
N ARG A 21 5.65 -7.45 5.03
CA ARG A 21 6.54 -8.53 4.57
C ARG A 21 5.99 -9.91 4.88
N ALA A 22 5.40 -10.07 6.07
CA ALA A 22 4.77 -11.32 6.48
C ALA A 22 3.43 -11.57 5.76
N ASN A 23 2.73 -10.51 5.35
CA ASN A 23 1.38 -10.56 4.78
C ASN A 23 1.31 -9.78 3.45
N PRO A 24 1.93 -10.25 2.36
CA PRO A 24 1.98 -9.51 1.10
C PRO A 24 0.59 -9.25 0.48
N PHE A 25 -0.36 -10.18 0.67
CA PHE A 25 -1.74 -10.02 0.20
C PHE A 25 -2.53 -8.96 0.98
N PHE A 26 -2.17 -8.73 2.24
CA PHE A 26 -2.79 -7.77 3.14
C PHE A 26 -1.88 -6.58 3.43
N SER A 27 -0.95 -6.29 2.52
CA SER A 27 -0.01 -5.19 2.68
C SER A 27 -0.76 -3.86 2.84
N VAL A 28 -0.43 -3.10 3.88
CA VAL A 28 -0.85 -1.71 4.06
C VAL A 28 -0.07 -0.85 3.07
N ARG A 29 -0.77 0.00 2.31
CA ARG A 29 -0.16 0.85 1.28
C ARG A 29 -0.43 2.33 1.55
N VAL A 30 0.45 3.17 1.02
CA VAL A 30 0.20 4.61 0.96
C VAL A 30 -1.10 4.86 0.20
N GLY A 31 -1.95 5.72 0.75
CA GLY A 31 -3.28 6.00 0.23
C GLY A 31 -4.40 5.20 0.91
N ASP A 32 -4.09 4.16 1.67
CA ASP A 32 -5.10 3.44 2.46
C ASP A 32 -5.65 4.34 3.57
N TYR A 33 -6.89 4.08 3.99
CA TYR A 33 -7.52 4.79 5.10
C TYR A 33 -7.69 3.88 6.29
N ILE A 34 -7.23 4.31 7.46
CA ILE A 34 -7.50 3.62 8.72
C ILE A 34 -8.92 3.98 9.14
N VAL A 35 -9.77 2.96 9.24
CA VAL A 35 -11.20 3.11 9.59
C VAL A 35 -11.52 2.55 10.97
N ARG A 36 -10.62 1.76 11.56
CA ARG A 36 -10.78 1.17 12.89
C ARG A 36 -9.44 0.90 13.58
N ALA A 37 -9.37 1.11 14.89
CA ALA A 37 -8.25 0.76 15.76
C ALA A 37 -8.77 0.11 17.05
N ASN A 38 -8.30 -1.10 17.40
CA ASN A 38 -8.62 -1.85 18.64
C ASN A 38 -10.11 -1.91 19.06
N GLY A 39 -11.03 -1.68 18.13
CA GLY A 39 -12.47 -1.66 18.38
C GLY A 39 -13.13 -0.31 18.13
N LYS A 40 -12.39 0.80 18.26
CA LYS A 40 -12.83 2.17 17.98
C LYS A 40 -12.93 2.44 16.48
N LYS A 41 -13.97 3.17 16.07
CA LYS A 41 -14.22 3.62 14.69
C LYS A 41 -14.62 5.09 14.71
N GLY A 42 -14.50 5.78 13.58
CA GLY A 42 -15.01 7.15 13.41
C GLY A 42 -13.89 8.18 13.33
N HIS A 43 -13.89 9.16 14.23
CA HIS A 43 -13.02 10.34 14.13
C HIS A 43 -11.53 9.99 14.18
N ALA A 44 -10.77 10.61 13.28
CA ALA A 44 -9.31 10.47 13.16
C ALA A 44 -8.58 10.66 14.49
N ALA A 45 -8.96 11.67 15.29
CA ALA A 45 -8.36 11.93 16.60
C ALA A 45 -8.51 10.73 17.55
N ALA A 46 -9.72 10.19 17.68
CA ALA A 46 -9.98 9.04 18.55
C ALA A 46 -9.25 7.77 18.09
N LEU A 47 -9.06 7.59 16.78
CA LEU A 47 -8.25 6.49 16.24
C LEU A 47 -6.77 6.65 16.60
N VAL A 48 -6.23 7.87 16.49
CA VAL A 48 -4.83 8.17 16.85
C VAL A 48 -4.60 7.99 18.35
N GLU A 49 -5.52 8.45 19.19
CA GLU A 49 -5.43 8.27 20.64
C GLU A 49 -5.41 6.79 21.01
N GLU A 50 -6.30 5.97 20.43
CA GLU A 50 -6.34 4.53 20.68
C GLU A 50 -5.06 3.82 20.23
N ILE A 51 -4.48 4.24 19.09
CA ILE A 51 -3.21 3.70 18.60
C ILE A 51 -2.07 4.03 19.57
N ASN A 52 -2.01 5.26 20.09
CA ASN A 52 -0.96 5.68 21.03
C ASN A 52 -1.15 5.12 22.44
N ALA A 53 -2.40 4.85 22.85
CA ALA A 53 -2.71 4.29 24.16
C ALA A 53 -2.38 2.79 24.26
N SER A 54 -2.16 2.12 23.13
CA SER A 54 -1.92 0.68 23.07
C SER A 54 -0.42 0.38 23.03
N ASP A 55 0.11 -0.19 24.10
CA ASP A 55 1.56 -0.42 24.26
C ASP A 55 2.05 -1.76 23.63
N ASP A 56 1.19 -2.79 23.63
CA ASP A 56 1.57 -4.16 23.24
C ASP A 56 1.10 -4.54 21.82
N GLN A 57 -0.20 -4.36 21.52
CA GLN A 57 -0.79 -4.75 20.24
C GLN A 57 -1.88 -3.79 19.76
N VAL A 58 -1.88 -3.53 18.45
CA VAL A 58 -2.89 -2.72 17.78
C VAL A 58 -3.53 -3.49 16.63
N LYS A 59 -4.84 -3.66 16.68
CA LYS A 59 -5.66 -4.20 15.58
C LYS A 59 -6.18 -3.05 14.73
N LEU A 60 -5.63 -2.90 13.54
CA LEU A 60 -6.04 -1.88 12.57
C LEU A 60 -6.89 -2.49 11.45
N ALA A 61 -7.95 -1.78 11.06
CA ALA A 61 -8.70 -2.08 9.85
C ALA A 61 -8.51 -0.96 8.83
N PHE A 62 -8.21 -1.35 7.60
CA PHE A 62 -7.91 -0.44 6.49
C PHE A 62 -9.00 -0.53 5.41
N GLN A 63 -9.33 0.61 4.84
CA GLN A 63 -10.13 0.72 3.64
C GLN A 63 -9.21 1.13 2.49
N ARG A 64 -9.02 0.20 1.55
CA ARG A 64 -8.33 0.48 0.29
C ARG A 64 -9.28 1.19 -0.65
N VAL A 65 -8.92 2.41 -1.07
CA VAL A 65 -9.58 3.06 -2.20
C VAL A 65 -8.90 2.54 -3.45
N THR A 66 -9.43 1.44 -3.99
CA THR A 66 -9.01 0.96 -5.30
C THR A 66 -9.63 1.89 -6.35
N SER A 67 -8.92 2.98 -6.67
CA SER A 67 -9.13 3.58 -7.98
C SER A 67 -8.82 2.48 -8.99
N ARG A 68 -9.82 2.15 -9.81
CA ARG A 68 -9.88 1.02 -10.75
C ARG A 68 -8.80 1.06 -11.85
N SER A 69 -7.73 1.84 -11.66
CA SER A 69 -6.66 2.14 -12.60
C SER A 69 -5.37 1.33 -12.36
N ASP A 70 -5.25 0.63 -11.22
CA ASP A 70 -4.04 -0.15 -10.86
C ASP A 70 -3.93 -1.49 -11.64
N SER A 71 -4.94 -1.86 -12.43
CA SER A 71 -4.95 -3.13 -13.18
C SER A 71 -4.11 -3.13 -14.47
N LYS A 72 -3.20 -2.17 -14.69
CA LYS A 72 -2.37 -2.17 -15.92
C LYS A 72 -0.87 -1.93 -15.74
N MET A 73 -0.35 -1.88 -14.52
CA MET A 73 1.04 -1.46 -14.30
C MET A 73 1.82 -2.29 -13.27
N SER A 74 1.67 -3.61 -13.30
CA SER A 74 2.57 -4.55 -12.59
C SER A 74 3.16 -5.63 -13.49
N VAL A 75 3.11 -5.46 -14.82
CA VAL A 75 3.75 -6.38 -15.79
C VAL A 75 5.04 -5.80 -16.40
N TYR A 76 5.40 -4.55 -16.08
CA TYR A 76 6.56 -3.87 -16.70
C TYR A 76 7.71 -3.53 -15.73
N SER A 77 7.62 -3.86 -14.43
CA SER A 77 8.69 -3.54 -13.48
C SER A 77 9.82 -4.59 -13.42
N ASP A 78 9.66 -5.74 -14.08
CA ASP A 78 10.67 -6.81 -14.12
C ASP A 78 11.58 -6.76 -15.35
N LEU A 79 11.49 -5.71 -16.18
CA LEU A 79 12.49 -5.47 -17.24
C LEU A 79 13.76 -4.87 -16.61
N ASN A 80 14.56 -5.79 -16.07
CA ASN A 80 15.98 -5.72 -15.80
C ASN A 80 16.70 -4.59 -16.57
N ALA A 81 17.30 -3.68 -15.82
CA ALA A 81 18.23 -2.66 -16.29
C ALA A 81 19.53 -3.30 -16.84
N GLY A 82 19.45 -3.96 -18.00
CA GLY A 82 20.60 -4.65 -18.57
C GLY A 82 20.44 -5.39 -19.91
N ALA A 83 19.41 -5.13 -20.73
CA ALA A 83 19.30 -5.78 -22.05
C ALA A 83 18.85 -4.81 -23.15
N LEU A 84 19.72 -3.84 -23.49
CA LEU A 84 19.75 -3.27 -24.83
C LEU A 84 20.69 -4.11 -25.70
N THR A 85 20.25 -5.28 -26.15
CA THR A 85 20.94 -6.01 -27.22
C THR A 85 19.96 -6.42 -28.30
N GLN A 86 19.99 -5.62 -29.37
CA GLN A 86 19.73 -5.95 -30.77
C GLN A 86 18.36 -6.54 -31.14
N LEU A 87 17.53 -5.69 -31.76
CA LEU A 87 16.51 -6.11 -32.71
C LEU A 87 17.19 -6.81 -33.90
N PRO A 88 16.85 -8.06 -34.28
CA PRO A 88 17.12 -8.52 -35.63
C PRO A 88 16.16 -7.80 -36.58
N SER A 89 16.72 -6.97 -37.45
CA SER A 89 16.01 -6.39 -38.59
C SER A 89 15.42 -7.52 -39.44
N ALA A 90 14.11 -7.73 -39.34
CA ALA A 90 13.39 -8.52 -40.32
C ALA A 90 13.43 -7.75 -41.65
N SER A 91 14.21 -8.23 -42.61
CA SER A 91 14.01 -7.91 -44.02
C SER A 91 13.57 -9.18 -44.72
N SER A 92 12.29 -9.15 -45.10
CA SER A 92 11.61 -10.05 -46.01
C SER A 92 12.39 -10.22 -47.31
N GLY A 93 12.40 -11.44 -47.83
CA GLY A 93 13.06 -11.78 -49.09
C GLY A 93 12.55 -11.03 -50.31
N SER A 94 13.39 -11.09 -51.34
CA SER A 94 13.06 -11.31 -52.75
C SER A 94 14.32 -11.86 -53.43
#